data_AF-A0A358STC6-F1
#
_entry.id   AF-A0A358STC6-F1
#
_cell.length_a   1.000
_cell.length_b   1.000
_cell.length_c   1.000
_cell.angle_alpha   90.00
_cell.angle_beta   90.00
_cell.angle_gamma   90.00
#
_symmetry.space_group_name_H-M   'P 1'
#
loop_
_entity.id
_entity.type
_entity.pdbx_description
1 polymer ?
#
loop_
_entity_poly.entity_id
_entity_poly.type
_entity_poly.pdbx_seq_one_letter_code
_entity_poly.pdbx_strand_id
1 'polypeptide(L)'
;MGNPLDVLYDAVAWVVTRIYNVLSPLLGPTSGWTWALTIIILVVAMRLIMVPLFIKQMHTTRAMTSLQPQMTALRKKYKNDKQTLNQEMMKLYQEAGVNPLMGCLPVVAQLPLFFALFSVLRAIAEWKPGQVPKYGLPLTLVQNAKQARIFGASVADKVLFTGSANVPLHAKIVIVLAVVVSMVTTFLTMRQSQKRGMMPSATPDNPMGQSQK
;
A
#
# COMPACT_ATOMS: atom_id res chain seq x y z
N MET A 1 17.37 -8.55 -22.94
CA MET A 1 16.54 -9.54 -22.21
C MET A 1 15.99 -8.80 -21.01
N GLY A 2 14.77 -8.27 -21.15
CA GLY A 2 14.19 -7.28 -20.23
C GLY A 2 13.85 -7.88 -18.88
N ASN A 3 14.09 -7.12 -17.81
CA ASN A 3 13.69 -7.56 -16.48
C ASN A 3 12.16 -7.72 -16.45
N PRO A 4 11.61 -8.72 -15.74
CA PRO A 4 10.16 -8.85 -15.55
C PRO A 4 9.55 -7.61 -14.87
N LEU A 5 10.37 -6.82 -14.18
CA LEU A 5 10.01 -5.53 -13.61
C LEU A 5 9.76 -4.44 -14.67
N ASP A 6 10.46 -4.47 -15.81
CA ASP A 6 10.27 -3.48 -16.88
C ASP A 6 8.89 -3.62 -17.53
N VAL A 7 8.42 -4.86 -17.70
CA VAL A 7 7.06 -5.14 -18.19
C VAL A 7 6.00 -4.56 -17.27
N LEU A 8 6.20 -4.65 -15.94
CA LEU A 8 5.31 -4.06 -14.96
C LEU A 8 5.33 -2.52 -15.06
N TYR A 9 6.51 -1.92 -15.21
CA TYR A 9 6.65 -0.47 -15.32
C TYR A 9 6.03 0.08 -16.62
N ASP A 10 6.23 -0.62 -17.73
CA ASP A 10 5.64 -0.25 -19.02
C ASP A 10 4.10 -0.39 -18.99
N ALA A 11 3.58 -1.44 -18.36
CA ALA A 11 2.14 -1.59 -18.16
C ALA A 11 1.55 -0.46 -17.29
N VAL A 12 2.23 -0.07 -16.22
CA VAL A 12 1.82 1.05 -15.37
C VAL A 12 1.87 2.37 -16.15
N ALA A 13 2.93 2.63 -16.91
CA ALA A 13 3.05 3.82 -17.76
C ALA A 13 1.94 3.88 -18.82
N TRP A 14 1.60 2.76 -19.44
CA TRP A 14 0.47 2.67 -20.36
C TRP A 14 -0.85 3.04 -19.67
N VAL A 15 -1.14 2.49 -18.48
CA VAL A 15 -2.36 2.84 -17.74
C VAL A 15 -2.38 4.33 -17.35
N VAL A 16 -1.24 4.87 -16.88
CA VAL A 16 -1.10 6.29 -16.53
C VAL A 16 -1.38 7.19 -17.73
N THR A 17 -0.83 6.88 -18.91
CA THR A 17 -1.06 7.69 -20.11
C THR A 17 -2.53 7.66 -20.55
N ARG A 18 -3.20 6.51 -20.45
CA ARG A 18 -4.64 6.40 -20.77
C ARG A 18 -5.49 7.23 -19.84
N ILE A 19 -5.24 7.18 -18.53
CA ILE A 19 -5.96 7.99 -17.54
C ILE A 19 -5.69 9.48 -17.79
N TYR A 20 -4.43 9.86 -17.97
CA TYR A 20 -4.04 11.25 -18.19
C TYR A 20 -4.68 11.82 -19.47
N ASN A 21 -4.73 11.06 -20.56
CA ASN A 21 -5.34 11.51 -21.82
C ASN A 21 -6.86 11.68 -21.73
N VAL A 22 -7.54 10.93 -20.86
CA VAL A 22 -8.98 11.10 -20.59
C VAL A 22 -9.22 12.32 -19.71
N LEU A 23 -8.28 12.60 -18.80
CA LEU A 23 -8.44 13.65 -17.79
C LEU A 23 -7.93 15.03 -18.26
N SER A 24 -6.98 15.05 -19.19
CA SER A 24 -6.39 16.26 -19.76
C SER A 24 -7.37 17.20 -20.49
N PRO A 25 -8.39 16.72 -21.24
CA PRO A 25 -9.39 17.62 -21.83
C PRO A 25 -10.38 18.19 -20.80
N LEU A 26 -10.56 17.51 -19.66
CA LEU A 26 -11.53 17.93 -18.63
C LEU A 26 -10.97 18.95 -17.64
N LEU A 27 -9.70 18.81 -17.25
CA LEU A 27 -9.08 19.59 -16.17
C LEU A 27 -7.87 20.43 -16.62
N GLY A 28 -7.52 20.37 -17.90
CA GLY A 28 -6.37 21.05 -18.48
C GLY A 28 -5.07 20.23 -18.36
N PRO A 29 -4.23 20.18 -19.41
CA PRO A 29 -3.04 19.32 -19.45
C PRO A 29 -1.94 19.72 -18.45
N THR A 30 -1.85 21.00 -18.09
CA THR A 30 -0.80 21.54 -17.20
C THR A 30 -1.24 21.69 -15.75
N SER A 31 -2.51 21.45 -15.45
CA SER A 31 -3.05 21.55 -14.09
C SER A 31 -2.45 20.48 -13.19
N GLY A 32 -1.89 20.88 -12.05
CA GLY A 32 -1.41 19.95 -11.02
C GLY A 32 -2.50 18.99 -10.52
N TRP A 33 -3.77 19.41 -10.60
CA TRP A 33 -4.94 18.57 -10.29
C TRP A 33 -5.11 17.39 -11.25
N THR A 34 -4.87 17.57 -12.54
CA THR A 34 -4.91 16.48 -13.54
C THR A 34 -3.87 15.41 -13.19
N TRP A 35 -2.68 15.84 -12.76
CA TRP A 35 -1.62 14.95 -12.31
C TRP A 35 -1.95 14.21 -11.02
N ALA A 36 -2.42 14.92 -10.00
CA ALA A 36 -2.82 14.31 -8.74
C ALA A 36 -3.94 13.28 -8.92
N LEU A 37 -4.97 13.64 -9.69
CA LEU A 37 -6.09 12.76 -9.98
C LEU A 37 -5.67 11.56 -10.83
N THR A 38 -4.76 11.72 -11.78
CA THR A 38 -4.21 10.59 -12.55
C THR A 38 -3.55 9.57 -11.62
N ILE A 39 -2.74 10.02 -10.65
CA ILE A 39 -2.10 9.14 -9.67
C ILE A 39 -3.16 8.48 -8.76
N ILE A 40 -4.15 9.24 -8.27
CA ILE A 40 -5.22 8.69 -7.42
C ILE A 40 -6.01 7.61 -8.16
N ILE A 41 -6.40 7.87 -9.40
CA ILE A 41 -7.17 6.94 -10.23
C ILE A 41 -6.32 5.68 -10.53
N LEU A 42 -5.02 5.83 -10.80
CA LEU A 42 -4.11 4.69 -10.96
C LEU A 42 -4.13 3.79 -9.72
N VAL A 43 -3.99 4.39 -8.53
CA VAL A 43 -4.00 3.64 -7.27
C VAL A 43 -5.34 2.93 -7.05
N VAL A 44 -6.46 3.60 -7.34
CA VAL A 44 -7.80 3.00 -7.24
C VAL A 44 -7.98 1.84 -8.22
N ALA A 45 -7.58 2.02 -9.48
CA ALA A 45 -7.66 0.97 -10.51
C ALA A 45 -6.84 -0.27 -10.13
N MET A 46 -5.63 -0.06 -9.60
CA MET A 46 -4.76 -1.15 -9.17
C MET A 46 -5.34 -1.88 -7.94
N ARG A 47 -5.94 -1.13 -7.00
CA ARG A 47 -6.71 -1.72 -5.88
C ARG A 47 -7.90 -2.53 -6.36
N LEU A 48 -8.65 -2.05 -7.35
CA LEU A 48 -9.80 -2.77 -7.93
C LEU A 48 -9.38 -4.11 -8.55
N ILE A 49 -8.27 -4.16 -9.27
CA ILE A 49 -7.73 -5.42 -9.82
C ILE A 49 -7.37 -6.41 -8.69
N MET A 50 -6.89 -5.90 -7.56
CA MET A 50 -6.56 -6.73 -6.39
C MET A 50 -7.78 -7.09 -5.51
N VAL A 51 -8.96 -6.47 -5.69
CA VAL A 51 -10.17 -6.78 -4.90
C VAL A 51 -10.50 -8.28 -4.81
N PRO A 52 -10.52 -9.07 -5.91
CA PRO A 52 -10.79 -10.51 -5.81
C PRO A 52 -9.75 -11.25 -4.94
N LEU A 53 -8.49 -10.80 -4.97
CA LEU A 53 -7.44 -11.34 -4.11
C LEU A 53 -7.68 -10.94 -2.65
N PHE A 54 -8.04 -9.68 -2.38
CA PHE A 54 -8.37 -9.20 -1.03
C PHE A 54 -9.59 -9.93 -0.43
N ILE A 55 -10.60 -10.27 -1.22
CA ILE A 55 -11.76 -11.05 -0.75
C ILE A 55 -11.31 -12.44 -0.28
N LYS A 56 -10.44 -13.12 -1.06
CA LYS A 56 -9.87 -14.42 -0.67
C LYS A 56 -9.04 -14.31 0.61
N GLN A 57 -8.22 -13.27 0.73
CA GLN A 57 -7.44 -13.01 1.95
C GLN A 57 -8.36 -12.82 3.17
N MET A 58 -9.44 -12.04 3.03
CA MET A 58 -10.40 -11.79 4.10
C MET A 58 -11.12 -13.09 4.56
N HIS A 59 -11.42 -14.00 3.64
CA HIS A 59 -11.98 -15.31 3.98
C HIS A 59 -11.01 -16.14 4.84
N THR A 60 -9.73 -16.21 4.44
CA THR A 60 -8.71 -16.92 5.23
C THR A 60 -8.50 -16.29 6.60
N THR A 61 -8.52 -14.95 6.71
CA THR A 61 -8.43 -14.26 8.00
C THR A 61 -9.59 -14.61 8.93
N ARG A 62 -10.81 -14.73 8.41
CA ARG A 62 -11.98 -15.14 9.22
C ARG A 62 -11.87 -16.58 9.70
N ALA A 63 -11.43 -17.50 8.83
CA ALA A 63 -11.22 -18.91 9.20
C ALA A 63 -10.11 -19.06 10.26
N MET A 64 -9.06 -18.24 10.19
CA MET A 64 -8.05 -18.13 11.25
C MET A 64 -8.65 -17.70 12.59
N THR A 65 -9.55 -16.72 12.57
CA THR A 65 -10.21 -16.23 13.79
C THR A 65 -11.05 -17.32 14.46
N SER A 66 -11.74 -18.18 13.70
CA SER A 66 -12.49 -19.31 14.28
C SER A 66 -11.60 -20.38 14.93
N LEU A 67 -10.35 -20.50 14.52
CA LEU A 67 -9.38 -21.46 15.09
C LEU A 67 -8.70 -20.93 16.36
N GLN A 68 -8.80 -19.63 16.65
CA GLN A 68 -8.18 -18.98 17.81
C GLN A 68 -8.46 -19.65 19.18
N PRO A 69 -9.69 -20.10 19.51
CA PRO A 69 -9.93 -20.82 20.75
C PRO A 69 -9.18 -22.15 20.83
N GLN A 70 -9.12 -22.91 19.72
CA GLN A 70 -8.41 -24.19 19.66
C GLN A 70 -6.90 -24.00 19.77
N MET A 71 -6.35 -22.98 19.10
CA MET A 71 -4.96 -22.57 19.27
C MET A 71 -4.64 -22.21 20.73
N THR A 72 -5.55 -21.53 21.42
CA THR A 72 -5.37 -21.15 22.83
C THR A 72 -5.39 -22.37 23.75
N ALA A 73 -6.29 -23.33 23.51
CA ALA A 73 -6.31 -24.59 24.25
C ALA A 73 -5.00 -25.37 24.06
N LEU A 74 -4.49 -25.41 22.82
CA LEU A 74 -3.24 -26.08 22.50
C LEU A 74 -2.02 -25.42 23.17
N ARG A 75 -1.99 -24.08 23.19
CA ARG A 75 -0.97 -23.30 23.94
C ARG A 75 -1.03 -23.54 25.43
N LYS A 76 -2.23 -23.68 26.02
CA LYS A 76 -2.40 -24.04 27.44
C LYS A 76 -1.89 -25.47 27.71
N LYS A 77 -2.19 -26.43 26.81
CA LYS A 77 -1.80 -27.84 26.93
C LYS A 77 -0.29 -28.08 26.78
N TYR A 78 0.37 -27.40 25.84
CA TYR A 78 1.79 -27.61 25.51
C TYR A 78 2.69 -26.43 25.91
N LYS A 79 2.37 -25.72 27.00
CA LYS A 79 3.06 -24.49 27.44
C LYS A 79 4.59 -24.65 27.55
N ASN A 80 5.05 -25.83 27.98
CA ASN A 80 6.47 -26.12 28.22
C ASN A 80 7.17 -26.83 27.06
N ASP A 81 6.41 -27.25 26.03
CA ASP A 81 6.94 -28.00 24.89
C ASP A 81 6.63 -27.26 23.59
N LYS A 82 7.50 -26.29 23.26
CA LYS A 82 7.35 -25.45 22.06
C LYS A 82 7.45 -26.26 20.76
N GLN A 83 8.17 -27.37 20.76
CA GLN A 83 8.36 -28.17 19.56
C GLN A 83 7.06 -28.91 19.22
N THR A 84 6.48 -29.60 20.20
CA THR A 84 5.19 -30.28 20.05
C THR A 84 4.06 -29.29 19.80
N LEU A 85 4.09 -28.12 20.46
CA LEU A 85 3.13 -27.03 20.21
C LEU A 85 3.16 -26.58 18.74
N ASN A 86 4.33 -26.38 18.14
CA ASN A 86 4.43 -25.95 16.74
C ASN A 86 3.92 -27.01 15.77
N GLN A 87 4.19 -28.29 16.04
CA GLN A 87 3.71 -29.40 15.22
C GLN A 87 2.19 -29.53 15.27
N GLU A 88 1.61 -29.50 16.46
CA GLU A 88 0.15 -29.60 16.64
C GLU A 88 -0.57 -28.36 16.11
N MET A 89 0.02 -27.16 16.23
CA MET A 89 -0.55 -25.95 15.60
C MET A 89 -0.56 -26.07 14.08
N MET A 90 0.50 -26.63 13.48
CA MET A 90 0.54 -26.84 12.03
C MET A 90 -0.48 -27.89 11.58
N LYS A 91 -0.62 -29.00 12.32
CA LYS A 91 -1.66 -30.00 12.05
C LYS A 91 -3.06 -29.38 12.12
N LEU A 92 -3.34 -28.59 13.15
CA LEU A 92 -4.61 -27.89 13.30
C LEU A 92 -4.92 -26.98 12.10
N TYR A 93 -3.94 -26.24 11.59
CA TYR A 93 -4.11 -25.42 10.38
C TYR A 93 -4.38 -26.26 9.13
N GLN A 94 -3.71 -27.40 8.99
CA GLN A 94 -3.90 -28.33 7.88
C GLN A 94 -5.28 -28.99 7.91
N GLU A 95 -5.71 -29.50 9.07
CA GLU A 95 -7.03 -30.11 9.27
C GLU A 95 -8.17 -29.12 9.02
N ALA A 96 -7.97 -27.86 9.39
CA ALA A 96 -8.93 -26.79 9.13
C ALA A 96 -8.87 -26.24 7.69
N GLY A 97 -7.90 -26.66 6.88
CA GLY A 97 -7.71 -26.17 5.50
C GLY A 97 -7.32 -24.69 5.41
N VAL A 98 -6.71 -24.13 6.45
CA VAL A 98 -6.37 -22.70 6.54
C VAL A 98 -4.88 -22.49 6.35
N ASN A 99 -4.48 -21.68 5.36
CA ASN A 99 -3.07 -21.36 5.12
C ASN A 99 -2.65 -20.05 5.85
N PRO A 100 -1.73 -20.10 6.84
CA PRO A 100 -1.24 -18.89 7.53
C PRO A 100 -0.55 -17.86 6.63
N LEU A 101 0.08 -18.30 5.55
CA LEU A 101 0.82 -17.40 4.66
C LEU A 101 -0.09 -16.54 3.78
N MET A 102 -1.35 -16.95 3.58
CA MET A 102 -2.33 -16.15 2.84
C MET A 102 -2.74 -14.88 3.61
N GLY A 103 -2.51 -14.83 4.93
CA GLY A 103 -2.81 -13.66 5.77
C GLY A 103 -1.83 -12.51 5.61
N CYS A 104 -0.57 -12.75 5.24
CA CYS A 104 0.44 -11.72 5.02
C CYS A 104 0.57 -11.28 3.54
N LEU A 105 -0.12 -11.99 2.65
CA LEU A 105 -0.20 -11.69 1.22
C LEU A 105 -0.56 -10.23 0.86
N PRO A 106 -1.43 -9.50 1.60
CA PRO A 106 -1.70 -8.10 1.26
C PRO A 106 -0.49 -7.19 1.43
N VAL A 107 0.39 -7.46 2.40
CA VAL A 107 1.62 -6.67 2.59
C VAL A 107 2.61 -6.96 1.47
N VAL A 108 2.74 -8.23 1.08
CA VAL A 108 3.62 -8.64 -0.01
C VAL A 108 3.15 -8.06 -1.35
N ALA A 109 1.84 -8.00 -1.60
CA ALA A 109 1.29 -7.40 -2.82
C ALA A 109 1.44 -5.86 -2.87
N GLN A 110 1.46 -5.21 -1.70
CA GLN A 110 1.58 -3.76 -1.59
C GLN A 110 3.00 -3.25 -1.90
N LEU A 111 4.03 -4.03 -1.55
CA LEU A 111 5.42 -3.64 -1.75
C LEU A 111 5.77 -3.39 -3.23
N PRO A 112 5.50 -4.31 -4.18
CA PRO A 112 5.77 -4.10 -5.61
C PRO A 112 5.07 -2.88 -6.19
N LEU A 113 3.81 -2.63 -5.80
CA LEU A 113 3.08 -1.44 -6.25
C LEU A 113 3.79 -0.15 -5.81
N PHE A 114 4.19 -0.11 -4.54
CA PHE A 114 4.87 1.07 -4.00
C PHE A 114 6.22 1.30 -4.69
N PHE A 115 7.01 0.23 -4.90
CA PHE A 115 8.28 0.32 -5.64
C PHE A 115 8.08 0.79 -7.08
N ALA A 116 7.04 0.30 -7.78
CA ALA A 116 6.73 0.70 -9.14
C ALA A 116 6.27 2.16 -9.25
N LEU A 117 5.42 2.62 -8.33
CA LEU A 117 5.02 4.02 -8.31
C LEU A 117 6.20 4.93 -7.99
N PHE A 118 7.02 4.56 -7.00
CA PHE A 118 8.19 5.34 -6.60
C PHE A 118 9.24 5.39 -7.71
N SER A 119 9.49 4.28 -8.43
CA SER A 119 10.44 4.26 -9.55
C SER A 119 10.00 5.16 -10.70
N VAL A 120 8.72 5.13 -11.07
CA VAL A 120 8.15 6.00 -12.12
C VAL A 120 8.24 7.48 -11.72
N LEU A 121 7.84 7.82 -10.50
CA LEU A 121 7.91 9.21 -10.01
C LEU A 121 9.35 9.69 -9.91
N ARG A 122 10.27 8.85 -9.43
CA ARG A 122 11.70 9.16 -9.36
C ARG A 122 12.29 9.36 -10.74
N ALA A 123 11.94 8.54 -11.73
CA ALA A 123 12.36 8.74 -13.11
C ALA A 123 11.88 10.07 -13.69
N ILE A 124 10.66 10.50 -13.37
CA ILE A 124 10.14 11.82 -13.76
C ILE A 124 10.93 12.95 -13.08
N ALA A 125 11.26 12.80 -11.80
CA ALA A 125 11.98 13.83 -11.04
C ALA A 125 13.44 13.99 -11.49
N GLU A 126 14.15 12.88 -11.72
CA GLU A 126 15.55 12.86 -12.15
C GLU A 126 15.73 13.20 -13.64
N TRP A 127 14.67 13.16 -14.44
CA TRP A 127 14.73 13.41 -15.88
C TRP A 127 15.25 14.83 -16.20
N LYS A 128 16.21 14.94 -17.13
CA LYS A 128 16.77 16.21 -17.61
C LYS A 128 16.38 16.46 -19.07
N PRO A 129 16.19 17.72 -19.50
CA PRO A 129 15.94 18.04 -20.90
C PRO A 129 17.04 17.46 -21.80
N GLY A 130 16.66 16.72 -22.84
CA GLY A 130 17.60 16.04 -23.76
C GLY A 130 17.81 14.55 -23.50
N GLN A 131 17.22 13.96 -22.46
CA GLN A 131 17.23 12.51 -22.22
C GLN A 131 15.92 11.85 -22.66
N VAL A 132 15.98 10.63 -23.19
CA VAL A 132 14.78 9.82 -23.44
C VAL A 132 14.14 9.45 -22.09
N PRO A 133 12.83 9.65 -21.91
CA PRO A 133 12.13 9.24 -20.70
C PRO A 133 12.25 7.74 -20.46
N LYS A 134 12.44 7.34 -19.19
CA LYS A 134 12.45 5.93 -18.79
C LYS A 134 11.01 5.37 -18.74
N TYR A 135 10.86 4.04 -18.86
CA TYR A 135 9.57 3.32 -18.74
C TYR A 135 8.50 3.69 -19.79
N GLY A 136 8.91 4.13 -21.00
CA GLY A 136 7.98 4.47 -22.07
C GLY A 136 7.13 5.72 -21.81
N LEU A 137 7.50 6.56 -20.84
CA LEU A 137 6.78 7.79 -20.52
C LEU A 137 6.84 8.80 -21.70
N PRO A 138 5.72 9.39 -22.14
CA PRO A 138 5.77 10.42 -23.17
C PRO A 138 6.48 11.68 -22.67
N LEU A 139 7.25 12.33 -23.55
CA LEU A 139 8.06 13.49 -23.20
C LEU A 139 7.22 14.66 -22.66
N THR A 140 6.03 14.84 -23.22
CA THR A 140 5.04 15.83 -22.80
C THR A 140 4.54 15.57 -21.37
N LEU A 141 4.40 14.30 -21.00
CA LEU A 141 3.95 13.87 -19.69
C LEU A 141 5.06 14.14 -18.64
N VAL A 142 6.32 13.87 -18.95
CA VAL A 142 7.43 14.21 -18.03
C VAL A 142 7.57 15.73 -17.85
N GLN A 143 7.45 16.50 -18.93
CA GLN A 143 7.50 17.97 -18.87
C GLN A 143 6.33 18.56 -18.07
N ASN A 144 5.11 18.09 -18.32
CA ASN A 144 3.93 18.54 -17.59
C ASN A 144 4.00 18.13 -16.11
N ALA A 145 4.56 16.97 -15.78
CA ALA A 145 4.75 16.54 -14.39
C ALA A 145 5.74 17.42 -13.63
N LYS A 146 6.83 17.86 -14.27
CA LYS A 146 7.79 18.78 -13.66
C LYS A 146 7.24 20.19 -13.46
N GLN A 147 6.37 20.63 -14.38
CA GLN A 147 5.74 21.95 -14.32
C GLN A 147 4.47 21.96 -13.45
N ALA A 148 3.87 20.80 -13.19
CA ALA A 148 2.73 20.64 -12.31
C ALA A 148 3.09 21.13 -10.89
N ARG A 149 2.53 22.29 -10.51
CA ARG A 149 2.61 22.81 -9.15
C ARG A 149 1.30 22.52 -8.44
N ILE A 150 1.39 21.93 -7.25
CA ILE A 150 0.26 21.74 -6.33
C ILE A 150 0.54 22.58 -5.09
N PHE A 151 -0.28 23.62 -4.87
CA PHE A 151 -0.10 24.60 -3.78
C PHE A 151 1.30 25.25 -3.78
N GLY A 152 1.74 25.75 -4.94
CA GLY A 152 2.97 26.54 -5.08
C GLY A 152 4.29 25.76 -5.05
N ALA A 153 4.26 24.43 -4.94
CA ALA A 153 5.46 23.58 -4.99
C ALA A 153 5.27 22.38 -5.93
N SER A 154 6.37 21.90 -6.50
CA SER A 154 6.39 20.81 -7.48
C SER A 154 5.89 19.50 -6.86
N VAL A 155 5.10 18.74 -7.62
CA VAL A 155 4.60 17.42 -7.19
C VAL A 155 5.77 16.45 -6.98
N ALA A 156 6.77 16.50 -7.86
CA ALA A 156 7.93 15.62 -7.80
C ALA A 156 8.76 15.81 -6.51
N ASP A 157 9.03 17.07 -6.13
CA ASP A 157 9.84 17.38 -4.94
C ASP A 157 9.14 17.01 -3.63
N LYS A 158 7.80 17.16 -3.58
CA LYS A 158 7.01 16.84 -2.38
C LYS A 158 6.80 15.35 -2.18
N VAL A 159 6.61 14.58 -3.25
CA VAL A 159 6.35 13.13 -3.15
C VAL A 159 7.65 12.37 -2.91
N LEU A 160 8.80 12.87 -3.39
CA LEU A 160 10.09 12.19 -3.25
C LEU A 160 10.98 12.75 -2.13
N PHE A 161 10.52 13.77 -1.39
CA PHE A 161 11.28 14.42 -0.31
C PHE A 161 12.71 14.85 -0.72
N THR A 162 12.92 15.16 -2.00
CA THR A 162 14.22 15.55 -2.55
C THR A 162 14.53 17.02 -2.24
N GLY A 163 14.76 17.33 -0.96
CA GLY A 163 15.69 18.37 -0.51
C GLY A 163 15.55 19.83 -1.00
N SER A 164 14.41 20.31 -1.48
CA SER A 164 14.32 21.74 -1.88
C SER A 164 14.16 22.67 -0.66
N ALA A 165 15.26 23.36 -0.33
CA ALA A 165 15.43 24.23 0.84
C ALA A 165 14.57 25.52 0.88
N ASN A 166 13.68 25.75 -0.08
CA ASN A 166 12.79 26.92 -0.13
C ASN A 166 11.33 26.54 -0.44
N VAL A 167 10.78 25.60 0.33
CA VAL A 167 9.33 25.33 0.31
C VAL A 167 8.58 26.47 1.02
N PRO A 168 7.59 27.14 0.35
CA PRO A 168 6.80 28.21 0.97
C PRO A 168 6.05 27.69 2.21
N LEU A 169 5.81 28.57 3.19
CA LEU A 169 5.25 28.18 4.50
C LEU A 169 3.94 27.36 4.37
N HIS A 170 3.06 27.76 3.46
CA HIS A 170 1.81 27.05 3.19
C HIS A 170 2.04 25.59 2.72
N ALA A 171 3.09 25.35 1.93
CA ALA A 171 3.44 24.00 1.47
C ALA A 171 3.92 23.11 2.62
N LYS A 172 4.66 23.66 3.60
CA LYS A 172 5.11 22.93 4.80
C LYS A 172 3.92 22.53 5.67
N ILE A 173 2.99 23.45 5.90
CA ILE A 173 1.78 23.20 6.71
C ILE A 173 0.96 22.06 6.09
N VAL A 174 0.72 22.09 4.77
CA VAL A 174 -0.05 21.04 4.08
C VAL A 174 0.63 19.67 4.18
N ILE A 175 1.95 19.59 4.09
CA ILE A 175 2.69 18.31 4.23
C ILE A 175 2.56 17.77 5.65
N VAL A 176 2.79 18.61 6.67
CA VAL A 176 2.65 18.19 8.08
C VAL A 176 1.23 17.71 8.35
N LEU A 177 0.23 18.44 7.88
CA LEU A 177 -1.17 18.09 8.05
C LEU A 177 -1.51 16.77 7.34
N ALA A 178 -1.02 16.56 6.12
CA ALA A 178 -1.21 15.30 5.38
C ALA A 178 -0.53 14.10 6.07
N VAL A 179 0.68 14.29 6.62
CA VAL A 179 1.39 13.25 7.38
C VAL A 179 0.64 12.91 8.67
N VAL A 180 0.18 13.92 9.41
CA VAL A 180 -0.62 13.72 10.64
C VAL A 180 -1.93 13.00 10.32
N VAL A 181 -2.64 13.41 9.26
CA VAL A 181 -3.88 12.74 8.82
C VAL A 181 -3.60 11.30 8.39
N SER A 182 -2.51 11.03 7.68
CA SER A 182 -2.12 9.67 7.29
C SER A 182 -1.77 8.80 8.50
N MET A 183 -1.02 9.34 9.47
CA MET A 183 -0.71 8.66 10.73
C MET A 183 -1.97 8.37 11.53
N VAL A 184 -2.87 9.34 11.69
CA VAL A 184 -4.15 9.16 12.39
C VAL A 184 -5.01 8.14 11.65
N THR A 185 -5.11 8.21 10.33
CA THR A 185 -5.90 7.26 9.53
C THR A 185 -5.32 5.86 9.63
N THR A 186 -4.00 5.69 9.58
CA THR A 186 -3.32 4.40 9.72
C THR A 186 -3.48 3.84 11.14
N PHE A 187 -3.35 4.70 12.16
CA PHE A 187 -3.58 4.33 13.56
C PHE A 187 -5.02 3.91 13.83
N LEU A 188 -5.99 4.67 13.32
CA LEU A 188 -7.41 4.34 13.42
C LEU A 188 -7.73 3.07 12.64
N THR A 189 -7.17 2.87 11.44
CA THR A 189 -7.34 1.65 10.66
C THR A 189 -6.73 0.45 11.37
N MET A 190 -5.56 0.60 11.99
CA MET A 190 -4.91 -0.45 12.77
C MET A 190 -5.72 -0.79 14.01
N ARG A 191 -6.25 0.21 14.72
CA ARG A 191 -7.18 0.00 15.85
C ARG A 191 -8.50 -0.63 15.43
N GLN A 192 -9.08 -0.21 14.31
CA GLN A 192 -10.30 -0.78 13.76
C GLN A 192 -10.07 -2.21 13.29
N SER A 193 -8.91 -2.51 12.73
CA SER A 193 -8.49 -3.86 12.34
C SER A 193 -8.27 -4.75 13.57
N GLN A 194 -7.68 -4.25 14.65
CA GLN A 194 -7.58 -4.99 15.91
C GLN A 194 -8.96 -5.28 16.53
N LYS A 195 -9.89 -4.31 16.47
CA LYS A 195 -11.27 -4.47 16.96
C LYS A 195 -12.15 -5.37 16.08
N ARG A 196 -11.94 -5.39 14.76
CA ARG A 196 -12.78 -6.14 13.79
C ARG A 196 -12.16 -7.46 13.29
N GLY A 197 -10.84 -7.63 13.42
CA GLY A 197 -10.10 -8.75 12.83
C GLY A 197 -9.30 -9.62 13.79
N MET A 198 -9.19 -9.26 15.08
CA MET A 198 -8.35 -10.01 16.03
C MET A 198 -8.92 -10.20 17.44
N MET A 199 -10.24 -10.15 17.62
CA MET A 199 -10.87 -10.63 18.87
C MET A 199 -12.27 -11.18 18.62
N PRO A 200 -12.43 -12.50 18.81
CA PRO A 200 -13.38 -12.99 19.77
C PRO A 200 -12.58 -13.55 20.95
N SER A 201 -11.83 -12.67 21.63
CA SER A 201 -11.40 -12.95 22.99
C SER A 201 -12.05 -11.97 23.94
N ALA A 202 -13.38 -11.94 23.89
CA ALA A 202 -14.21 -11.57 25.01
C ALA A 202 -14.50 -12.83 25.87
N THR A 203 -13.49 -13.67 26.10
CA THR A 203 -13.52 -14.64 27.19
C THR A 203 -12.60 -14.07 28.27
N PRO A 204 -13.05 -13.90 29.52
CA PRO A 204 -12.30 -13.27 30.63
C PRO A 204 -10.93 -13.88 30.95
N ASP A 205 -10.53 -14.96 30.26
CA ASP A 205 -9.43 -15.83 30.58
C ASP A 205 -8.43 -16.00 29.41
N ASN A 206 -8.24 -14.93 28.63
CA ASN A 206 -7.27 -14.85 27.54
C ASN A 206 -5.95 -14.17 28.00
N PRO A 207 -4.82 -14.87 28.09
CA PRO A 207 -3.55 -14.34 28.59
C PRO A 207 -2.94 -13.22 27.71
N MET A 208 -3.44 -13.00 26.49
CA MET A 208 -2.98 -11.91 25.61
C MET A 208 -3.48 -10.51 26.07
N GLY A 209 -4.56 -10.43 26.85
CA GLY A 209 -5.03 -9.18 27.45
C GLY A 209 -4.31 -8.82 28.75
N GLN A 210 -3.62 -9.79 29.37
CA GLN A 210 -2.87 -9.59 30.61
C GLN A 210 -1.43 -9.12 30.38
N SER A 211 -0.89 -9.28 29.17
CA SER A 211 0.42 -8.71 28.78
C SER A 211 0.34 -7.28 28.22
N GLN A 212 -0.85 -6.69 28.14
CA GLN A 212 -1.06 -5.28 27.74
C GLN A 212 -1.58 -4.38 28.88
N LYS A 213 -1.49 -4.85 30.14
CA LYS A 213 -1.57 -3.98 31.30
C LYS A 213 -0.18 -3.55 31.74
#